data_AF-A0A0S7EP72-F1
#
_entry.id   AF-A0A0S7EP72-F1
#
_cell.length_a   1.000
_cell.length_b   1.000
_cell.length_c   1.000
_cell.angle_alpha   90.00
_cell.angle_beta   90.00
_cell.angle_gamma   90.00
#
_symmetry.space_group_name_H-M   'P 1'
#
loop_
_entity.id
_entity.type
_entity.pdbx_description
1 polymer ?
#
loop_
_entity_poly.entity_id
_entity_poly.type
_entity_poly.pdbx_seq_one_letter_code
_entity_poly.pdbx_strand_id
1 'polypeptide(L)'
;MLLPVRYMAPEVLDDSINMKHFESFKRADIYAMGLVFWEIASRCSVGGIHEDYQLPYYDLVQSDPSVEEMKKVVCEQKLRPNIPNRWQSCEVGWKGLSQNHCCQSEPAPVMGWTSAGTQPHTTTLP
;
A
#
# COMPACT_ATOMS: atom_id res chain seq x y z
N MET A 1 -2.06 22.98 -6.18
CA MET A 1 -1.36 21.78 -5.66
C MET A 1 -2.27 20.60 -5.98
N LEU A 2 -2.24 20.13 -7.23
CA LEU A 2 -3.03 18.98 -7.65
C LEU A 2 -2.34 17.75 -7.05
N LEU A 3 -3.08 16.93 -6.31
CA LEU A 3 -2.57 15.62 -5.88
C LEU A 3 -2.15 14.85 -7.14
N PRO A 4 -0.87 14.44 -7.25
CA PRO A 4 -0.41 13.67 -8.41
C PRO A 4 -1.20 12.37 -8.51
N VAL A 5 -1.48 11.90 -9.73
CA VAL A 5 -2.20 10.64 -10.02
C VAL A 5 -1.67 9.44 -9.21
N ARG A 6 -0.36 9.45 -8.93
CA ARG A 6 0.35 8.48 -8.09
C ARG A 6 -0.25 8.26 -6.69
N TYR A 7 -0.92 9.27 -6.12
CA TYR A 7 -1.49 9.22 -4.77
C TYR A 7 -3.00 8.96 -4.76
N MET A 8 -3.62 8.78 -5.92
CA MET A 8 -5.05 8.51 -6.00
C MET A 8 -5.36 7.13 -5.43
N ALA A 9 -6.39 7.08 -4.59
CA ALA A 9 -6.91 5.84 -4.06
C ALA A 9 -7.49 4.97 -5.19
N PRO A 10 -7.45 3.64 -5.06
CA PRO A 10 -7.95 2.71 -6.06
C PRO A 10 -9.41 2.95 -6.47
N GLU A 11 -10.27 3.31 -5.52
CA GLU A 11 -11.67 3.66 -5.79
C GLU A 11 -11.82 4.96 -6.61
N VAL A 12 -10.81 5.82 -6.58
CA VAL A 12 -10.72 7.02 -7.43
C VAL A 12 -10.17 6.65 -8.80
N LEU A 13 -9.19 5.73 -8.88
CA LEU A 13 -8.57 5.29 -10.13
C LEU A 13 -9.51 4.44 -11.00
N ASP A 14 -10.43 3.69 -10.40
CA ASP A 14 -11.40 2.86 -11.13
C ASP A 14 -12.80 3.48 -11.22
N ASP A 15 -12.95 4.75 -10.79
CA ASP A 15 -14.20 5.50 -10.74
C ASP A 15 -15.33 4.84 -9.90
N SER A 16 -14.98 3.94 -8.98
CA SER A 16 -15.95 3.28 -8.08
C SER A 16 -16.28 4.08 -6.82
N ILE A 17 -15.66 5.23 -6.60
CA ILE A 17 -15.86 6.07 -5.41
C ILE A 17 -17.31 6.56 -5.26
N ASN A 18 -17.90 6.32 -4.08
CA ASN A 18 -19.23 6.81 -3.78
C ASN A 18 -19.20 8.30 -3.38
N MET A 19 -19.43 9.18 -4.37
CA MET A 19 -19.42 10.64 -4.20
C MET A 19 -20.55 11.16 -3.30
N LYS A 20 -21.59 10.38 -3.03
CA LYS A 20 -22.69 10.78 -2.12
C LYS A 20 -22.32 10.56 -0.65
N HIS A 21 -21.23 9.84 -0.38
CA HIS A 21 -20.82 9.48 0.96
C HIS A 21 -19.50 10.15 1.31
N PHE A 22 -19.56 11.11 2.23
CA PHE A 22 -18.40 11.91 2.62
C PHE A 22 -17.24 11.06 3.17
N GLU A 23 -17.54 9.94 3.83
CA GLU A 23 -16.51 9.02 4.33
C GLU A 23 -15.64 8.42 3.21
N SER A 24 -16.14 8.32 1.97
CA SER A 24 -15.36 7.82 0.84
C SER A 24 -14.18 8.75 0.54
N PHE A 25 -14.40 10.08 0.60
CA PHE A 25 -13.33 11.06 0.41
C PHE A 25 -12.31 11.00 1.54
N LYS A 26 -12.76 10.83 2.79
CA LYS A 26 -11.85 10.64 3.92
C LYS A 26 -10.99 9.38 3.74
N ARG A 27 -11.54 8.28 3.24
CA ARG A 27 -10.78 7.06 2.95
C ARG A 27 -9.72 7.30 1.87
N ALA A 28 -10.08 8.02 0.81
CA ALA A 28 -9.13 8.41 -0.23
C ALA A 28 -7.98 9.28 0.32
N ASP A 29 -8.29 10.24 1.20
CA ASP A 29 -7.28 11.08 1.87
C ASP A 29 -6.37 10.25 2.78
N ILE A 30 -6.94 9.30 3.52
CA ILE A 30 -6.20 8.38 4.40
C ILE A 30 -5.26 7.49 3.57
N TYR A 31 -5.69 7.03 2.39
CA TYR A 31 -4.83 6.30 1.45
C TYR A 31 -3.62 7.14 1.01
N ALA A 32 -3.86 8.37 0.56
CA ALA A 32 -2.79 9.29 0.15
C ALA A 32 -1.82 9.58 1.32
N MET A 33 -2.34 9.79 2.52
CA MET A 33 -1.53 9.98 3.73
C MET A 33 -0.69 8.75 4.08
N GLY A 34 -1.20 7.54 3.86
CA GLY A 34 -0.45 6.30 4.04
C GLY A 34 0.78 6.20 3.13
N LEU A 35 0.66 6.64 1.87
CA LEU A 35 1.79 6.71 0.93
C LEU A 35 2.82 7.76 1.35
N VAL A 36 2.38 8.91 1.86
CA VAL A 36 3.29 9.93 2.40
C VAL A 36 4.03 9.42 3.63
N PHE A 37 3.36 8.68 4.53
CA PHE A 37 4.04 8.03 5.65
C PHE A 37 5.04 6.98 5.21
N TRP A 38 4.74 6.23 4.14
CA TRP A 38 5.71 5.32 3.53
C TRP A 38 6.98 6.06 3.07
N GLU A 39 6.84 7.23 2.44
CA GLU A 39 7.98 8.06 2.02
C GLU A 39 8.79 8.60 3.20
N ILE A 40 8.13 9.01 4.28
CA ILE A 40 8.83 9.48 5.48
C ILE A 40 9.56 8.31 6.14
N ALA A 41 8.90 7.16 6.27
CA ALA A 41 9.46 5.96 6.89
C ALA A 41 10.62 5.35 6.07
N SER A 42 10.61 5.48 4.74
CA SER A 42 11.68 4.94 3.88
C SER A 42 12.98 5.68 4.07
N ARG A 43 12.89 6.96 4.43
CA ARG A 43 14.01 7.84 4.80
C ARG A 43 14.56 7.58 6.21
N CYS A 44 13.81 6.88 7.08
CA CYS A 44 14.29 6.60 8.44
C CYS A 44 15.49 5.65 8.40
N SER A 45 16.68 6.21 8.61
CA SER A 45 17.93 5.47 8.74
C SER A 45 18.01 4.82 10.12
N VAL A 46 18.12 3.49 10.14
CA VAL A 46 18.47 2.72 11.35
C VAL A 46 19.93 2.30 11.19
N GLY A 47 20.82 2.92 11.97
CA GLY A 47 22.25 2.55 11.96
C GLY A 47 23.11 3.16 10.84
N GLY A 48 22.70 4.28 10.24
CA GLY A 48 23.51 5.04 9.27
C GLY A 48 23.40 4.59 7.81
N ILE A 49 22.59 3.57 7.53
CA ILE A 49 22.21 3.16 6.17
C ILE A 49 20.94 3.92 5.80
N HIS A 50 21.02 4.77 4.78
CA HIS A 50 19.86 5.46 4.19
C HIS A 50 19.66 4.97 2.76
N GLU A 51 18.40 4.77 2.38
CA GLU A 51 18.03 4.64 0.97
C GLU A 51 17.83 6.03 0.38
N ASP A 52 18.17 6.17 -0.90
CA ASP A 52 17.85 7.38 -1.64
C ASP A 52 16.35 7.61 -1.64
N TYR A 53 15.95 8.87 -1.70
CA TYR A 53 14.54 9.21 -1.80
C TYR A 53 13.92 8.58 -3.04
N GLN A 54 12.84 7.83 -2.82
CA GLN A 54 12.04 7.30 -3.89
C GLN A 54 10.57 7.66 -3.66
N LEU A 55 9.87 7.91 -4.77
CA LEU A 55 8.43 8.10 -4.77
C LEU A 55 7.72 6.74 -4.57
N PRO A 56 6.48 6.73 -4.06
CA PRO A 56 5.67 5.53 -4.05
C PRO A 56 5.54 4.96 -5.47
N TYR A 57 5.69 3.64 -5.62
CA TYR A 57 5.62 2.95 -6.92
C TYR A 57 6.71 3.35 -7.94
N TYR A 58 7.83 3.95 -7.51
CA TYR A 58 8.93 4.36 -8.41
C TYR A 58 9.48 3.20 -9.27
N ASP A 59 9.38 1.97 -8.78
CA ASP A 59 9.84 0.73 -9.40
C ASP A 59 8.79 0.09 -10.32
N LEU A 60 7.55 0.57 -10.26
CA LEU A 60 6.39 -0.03 -10.94
C LEU A 60 5.80 0.85 -12.04
N VAL A 61 5.99 2.18 -11.96
CA VAL A 61 5.47 3.13 -12.94
C VAL A 61 6.49 4.20 -13.31
N GLN A 62 6.27 4.88 -14.42
CA GLN A 62 7.11 6.00 -14.86
C GLN A 62 7.05 7.19 -13.88
N SER A 63 7.96 8.16 -14.04
CA SER A 63 8.03 9.34 -13.16
C SER A 63 6.74 10.18 -13.18
N ASP A 64 6.11 10.32 -14.35
CA ASP A 64 4.83 11.00 -14.56
C ASP A 64 3.79 10.01 -15.11
N PRO A 65 3.16 9.20 -14.24
CA PRO A 65 2.31 8.11 -14.67
C PRO A 65 0.90 8.58 -15.06
N SER A 66 0.31 7.93 -16.05
CA SER A 66 -1.11 8.14 -16.38
C SER A 66 -2.04 7.49 -15.35
N VAL A 67 -3.33 7.87 -15.39
CA VAL A 67 -4.37 7.24 -14.54
C VAL A 67 -4.48 5.75 -14.84
N GLU A 68 -4.40 5.38 -16.11
CA GLU A 68 -4.48 3.99 -16.57
C GLU A 68 -3.28 3.15 -16.07
N GLU A 69 -2.07 3.72 -16.08
CA GLU A 69 -0.89 3.02 -15.55
C GLU A 69 -1.01 2.77 -14.04
N MET A 70 -1.44 3.80 -13.29
CA MET A 70 -1.66 3.67 -11.85
C MET A 70 -2.79 2.67 -11.55
N LYS A 71 -3.90 2.71 -12.30
CA LYS A 71 -5.00 1.76 -12.18
C LYS A 71 -4.55 0.32 -12.42
N LYS A 72 -3.74 0.08 -13.44
CA LYS A 72 -3.21 -1.24 -13.74
C LYS A 72 -2.38 -1.81 -12.57
N VAL A 73 -1.53 -0.97 -11.95
CA VAL A 73 -0.69 -1.40 -10.83
C VAL A 73 -1.50 -1.57 -9.54
N VAL A 74 -2.33 -0.59 -9.20
CA VAL A 74 -2.99 -0.49 -7.89
C VAL A 74 -4.30 -1.29 -7.84
N CYS A 75 -5.11 -1.26 -8.90
CA CYS A 75 -6.42 -1.90 -8.94
C CYS A 75 -6.37 -3.31 -9.54
N GLU A 76 -5.71 -3.47 -10.70
CA GLU A 76 -5.69 -4.77 -11.40
C GLU A 76 -4.67 -5.74 -10.80
N GLN A 77 -3.41 -5.31 -10.69
CA GLN A 77 -2.34 -6.14 -10.12
C GLN A 77 -2.31 -6.13 -8.59
N LYS A 78 -3.08 -5.23 -7.96
CA LYS A 78 -3.16 -5.06 -6.50
C LYS A 78 -1.79 -4.89 -5.81
N LEU A 79 -0.83 -4.29 -6.51
CA LEU A 79 0.51 -4.05 -5.97
C LEU A 79 0.50 -2.84 -5.04
N ARG A 80 1.41 -2.84 -4.07
CA ARG A 80 1.62 -1.76 -3.10
C ARG A 80 3.11 -1.45 -2.98
N PRO A 81 3.51 -0.25 -2.50
CA PRO A 81 4.92 0.06 -2.30
C PRO A 81 5.58 -0.96 -1.38
N ASN A 82 6.77 -1.41 -1.74
CA ASN A 82 7.50 -2.42 -0.99
C ASN A 82 7.78 -1.94 0.45
N ILE A 83 7.58 -2.82 1.43
CA ILE A 83 7.87 -2.55 2.84
C ILE A 83 9.26 -3.12 3.16
N PRO A 84 10.27 -2.28 3.41
CA PRO A 84 11.60 -2.77 3.76
C PRO A 84 11.59 -3.62 5.03
N ASN A 85 12.26 -4.77 5.00
CA ASN A 85 12.34 -5.70 6.14
C ASN A 85 12.83 -5.05 7.43
N ARG A 86 13.68 -4.02 7.33
CA ARG A 86 14.21 -3.25 8.48
C ARG A 86 13.12 -2.57 9.31
N TRP A 87 11.97 -2.25 8.72
CA TRP A 87 10.85 -1.65 9.46
C TRP A 87 10.23 -2.62 10.48
N GLN A 88 10.43 -3.94 10.33
CA GLN A 88 9.95 -4.92 11.32
C GLN A 88 10.72 -4.84 12.65
N SER A 89 11.96 -4.36 12.62
CA SER A 89 12.83 -4.22 13.81
C SER A 89 12.65 -2.88 14.53
N CYS A 90 12.05 -1.89 13.87
CA CYS A 90 11.74 -0.60 14.46
C CYS A 90 10.33 -0.63 15.07
N GLU A 91 10.23 -0.41 16.38
CA GLU A 91 8.98 -0.39 17.13
C GLU A 91 8.03 0.77 16.74
N VAL A 92 8.49 1.65 15.85
CA VAL A 92 7.72 2.77 15.31
C VAL A 92 6.72 2.30 14.25
N GLY A 93 5.49 1.99 14.69
CA GLY A 93 4.24 2.27 13.98
C GLY A 93 3.87 1.47 12.72
N TRP A 94 4.80 0.77 12.06
CA TRP A 94 4.49 0.17 10.75
C TRP A 94 3.62 -1.09 10.82
N LYS A 95 3.66 -1.84 11.93
CA LYS A 95 2.70 -2.93 12.18
C LYS A 95 1.26 -2.43 12.09
N GLY A 96 0.99 -1.23 12.60
CA GLY A 96 -0.31 -0.57 12.52
C GLY A 96 -0.69 -0.16 11.09
N LEU A 97 0.23 0.36 10.28
CA LEU A 97 -0.06 0.77 8.88
C LEU A 97 -0.17 -0.42 7.91
N SER A 98 0.54 -1.52 8.19
CA SER A 98 0.44 -2.78 7.44
C SER A 98 -0.81 -3.59 7.81
N GLN A 99 -1.28 -3.54 9.06
CA GLN A 99 -2.49 -4.24 9.51
C GLN A 99 -3.76 -3.39 9.41
N ASN A 100 -3.66 -2.06 9.47
CA ASN A 100 -4.81 -1.20 9.20
C ASN A 100 -5.03 -1.17 7.69
N HIS A 101 -6.23 -1.57 7.30
CA HIS A 101 -6.88 -1.59 5.99
C HIS A 101 -6.69 -0.38 5.05
N CYS A 102 -5.87 0.61 5.40
CA CYS A 102 -5.57 1.83 4.68
C CYS A 102 -4.96 1.59 3.29
N CYS A 103 -4.06 0.61 3.14
CA CYS A 103 -3.54 0.19 1.83
C CYS A 103 -4.30 -1.03 1.27
N GLN A 104 -5.12 -1.71 2.07
CA GLN A 104 -5.96 -2.81 1.62
C GLN A 104 -7.34 -2.27 1.23
N SER A 105 -7.41 -1.59 0.09
CA SER A 105 -8.68 -1.36 -0.58
C SER A 105 -9.21 -2.68 -1.17
N GLU A 106 -9.53 -3.63 -0.30
CA GLU A 106 -10.56 -4.60 -0.62
C GLU A 106 -11.89 -3.99 -0.15
N PRO A 107 -12.96 -4.07 -0.95
CA PRO A 107 -14.29 -3.82 -0.42
C PRO A 107 -14.54 -4.88 0.67
N ALA A 108 -14.50 -4.47 1.94
CA ALA A 108 -14.63 -5.37 3.07
C ALA A 108 -15.88 -6.27 2.96
N PRO A 109 -15.79 -7.49 3.49
CA PRO A 109 -16.64 -7.78 4.63
C PRO A 109 -15.78 -8.07 5.87
N VAL A 110 -16.26 -7.54 6.98
CA VAL A 110 -15.80 -7.81 8.34
C VAL A 110 -15.78 -9.32 8.64
N MET A 111 -14.77 -9.78 9.39
CA MET A 111 -14.63 -11.07 10.08
C MET A 111 -14.28 -12.32 9.23
N GLY A 112 -12.98 -12.65 9.15
CA GLY A 112 -12.54 -13.95 8.61
C GLY A 112 -11.03 -14.12 8.49
N TRP A 113 -10.26 -13.88 9.55
CA TRP A 113 -8.81 -14.19 9.52
C TRP A 113 -8.58 -15.58 10.12
N THR A 114 -8.68 -16.64 9.30
CA THR A 114 -8.02 -17.90 9.65
C THR A 114 -6.58 -17.83 9.18
N SER A 115 -5.67 -17.87 10.14
CA SER A 115 -4.26 -18.19 9.94
C SER A 115 -4.15 -19.46 9.11
N ALA A 116 -3.70 -19.36 7.86
CA ALA A 116 -3.20 -20.50 7.11
C ALA A 116 -1.71 -20.29 6.86
N GLY A 117 -0.94 -20.44 7.94
CA GLY A 117 0.40 -20.98 7.79
C GLY A 117 0.25 -22.46 7.45
N THR A 118 0.68 -22.88 6.27
CA THR A 118 1.12 -24.26 6.01
C THR A 118 2.12 -24.22 4.88
N GLN A 119 3.37 -24.56 5.20
CA GLN A 119 4.43 -24.81 4.24
C GLN A 119 4.12 -26.08 3.42
N PRO A 120 4.45 -26.14 2.12
CA PRO A 120 4.42 -27.39 1.39
C PRO A 120 5.75 -28.12 1.59
N HIS A 121 5.75 -29.21 2.38
CA HIS A 121 6.85 -30.19 2.32
C HIS A 121 6.31 -31.62 2.34
N THR A 122 6.33 -32.21 1.14
CA THR A 122 6.69 -33.61 0.83
C THR A 122 6.15 -34.73 1.72
N THR A 123 5.13 -35.45 1.24
CA THR A 123 4.84 -36.83 1.65
C THR A 123 5.77 -37.78 0.89
N THR A 124 6.68 -38.43 1.61
CA THR A 124 7.40 -39.62 1.15
C THR A 124 6.58 -40.85 1.54
N LEU A 125 6.13 -41.62 0.55
CA LEU A 125 5.55 -42.96 0.71
C LEU A 125 6.66 -43.99 1.00
N PRO A 126 6.35 -45.01 1.80
CA PRO A 126 6.67 -46.40 1.45
C PRO A 126 5.41 -47.18 1.04
#